data_AF-A0A8K1FVG4-F1
#
_entry.id   AF-A0A8K1FVG4-F1
#
_cell.length_a   1.000
_cell.length_b   1.000
_cell.length_c   1.000
_cell.angle_alpha   90.00
_cell.angle_beta   90.00
_cell.angle_gamma   90.00
#
_symmetry.space_group_name_H-M   'P 1'
#
loop_
_entity.id
_entity.type
_entity.pdbx_description
1 polymer ?
#
loop_
_entity_poly.entity_id
_entity_poly.type
_entity_poly.pdbx_seq_one_letter_code
_entity_poly.pdbx_strand_id
1 'polypeptide(L)'
;RVGEGVYFASVNNNYELQNAILRAIEYKPRLIIVDTINSLYRINHDPLELLRNLVVLRSISKSCSRVLLLWQSSSSNRVAGEKLMRKLSDDVLRLTKQYIIGYLRRCKFKITDKGVVGCL
;
A
#
# COMPACT_ATOMS: atom_id res chain seq x y z
N ARG A 1 2.15 -21.13 -9.46
CA ARG A 1 1.72 -21.35 -8.06
C ARG A 1 2.86 -20.88 -7.17
N VAL A 2 2.70 -19.77 -6.46
CA VAL A 2 3.70 -19.28 -5.50
C VAL A 2 3.08 -19.44 -4.12
N GLY A 3 3.48 -20.48 -3.38
CA GLY A 3 3.11 -20.78 -1.99
C GLY A 3 1.61 -20.99 -1.75
N GLU A 4 1.20 -22.10 -1.14
CA GLU A 4 -0.19 -22.26 -0.72
C GLU A 4 -0.59 -21.08 0.19
N GLY A 5 -1.48 -20.21 -0.32
CA GLY A 5 -2.01 -19.07 0.44
C GLY A 5 -1.58 -17.66 0.00
N VAL A 6 -0.79 -17.47 -1.08
CA VAL A 6 -0.45 -16.12 -1.57
C VAL A 6 -0.74 -15.95 -3.06
N TYR A 7 -1.45 -14.87 -3.39
CA TYR A 7 -1.70 -14.43 -4.77
C TYR A 7 -0.80 -13.23 -5.10
N PHE A 8 -0.03 -13.35 -6.17
CA PHE A 8 0.84 -12.29 -6.69
C PHE A 8 0.40 -11.86 -8.08
N ALA A 9 0.36 -10.54 -8.31
CA ALA A 9 0.10 -9.95 -9.60
C ALA A 9 1.03 -8.75 -9.82
N SER A 10 1.65 -8.68 -10.99
CA SER A 10 2.36 -7.49 -11.47
C SER A 10 1.42 -6.71 -12.36
N VAL A 11 1.39 -5.39 -12.20
CA VAL A 11 0.45 -4.50 -12.89
C VAL A 11 1.18 -3.28 -13.45
N ASN A 12 0.86 -2.89 -14.68
CA ASN A 12 1.51 -1.79 -15.40
C ASN A 12 0.58 -0.61 -15.67
N ASN A 13 -0.72 -0.76 -15.43
CA ASN A 13 -1.74 0.27 -15.64
C ASN A 13 -2.91 0.11 -14.65
N ASN A 14 -3.80 1.10 -14.61
CA ASN A 14 -4.92 1.12 -13.66
C ASN A 14 -5.93 0.00 -13.91
N TYR A 15 -6.14 -0.41 -15.16
CA TYR A 15 -7.04 -1.50 -15.50
C TYR A 15 -6.52 -2.84 -14.96
N GLU A 16 -5.24 -3.13 -15.14
CA GLU A 16 -4.58 -4.31 -14.57
C GLU A 16 -4.62 -4.30 -13.03
N LEU A 17 -4.39 -3.15 -12.40
CA LEU A 17 -4.50 -2.99 -10.96
C LEU A 17 -5.90 -3.32 -10.45
N GLN A 18 -6.94 -2.79 -11.09
CA GLN A 18 -8.33 -3.06 -10.71
C GLN A 18 -8.67 -4.55 -10.86
N ASN A 19 -8.30 -5.16 -11.99
CA ASN A 19 -8.51 -6.59 -12.21
C ASN A 19 -7.75 -7.44 -11.19
N ALA A 20 -6.52 -7.07 -10.84
CA ALA A 20 -5.74 -7.77 -9.82
C ALA A 20 -6.40 -7.70 -8.44
N ILE A 21 -6.96 -6.53 -8.07
CA ILE A 21 -7.71 -6.36 -6.82
C ILE A 21 -8.96 -7.24 -6.80
N LEU A 22 -9.76 -7.22 -7.87
CA LEU A 22 -10.98 -8.03 -7.96
C LEU A 22 -10.68 -9.53 -7.83
N ARG A 23 -9.68 -10.02 -8.58
CA ARG A 23 -9.23 -11.42 -8.47
C ARG A 23 -8.71 -11.75 -7.08
N ALA A 24 -7.97 -10.84 -6.44
CA ALA A 24 -7.46 -11.08 -5.10
C ALA A 24 -8.59 -11.33 -4.09
N ILE A 25 -9.71 -10.62 -4.20
CA ILE A 25 -10.86 -10.75 -3.27
C ILE A 25 -11.49 -12.16 -3.33
N GLU A 26 -11.51 -12.81 -4.50
CA GLU A 26 -12.06 -14.16 -4.67
C GLU A 26 -11.37 -15.19 -3.75
N TYR A 27 -10.09 -14.96 -3.43
CA TYR A 27 -9.30 -15.78 -2.51
C TYR A 27 -9.54 -15.46 -1.03
N LYS A 28 -10.44 -14.53 -0.71
CA LYS A 28 -10.77 -14.08 0.67
C LYS A 28 -9.51 -13.78 1.51
N PRO A 29 -8.61 -12.91 1.03
CA PRO A 29 -7.32 -12.70 1.66
C PRO A 29 -7.49 -12.00 3.02
N ARG A 30 -6.63 -12.32 3.99
CA ARG A 30 -6.58 -11.55 5.25
C ARG A 30 -5.87 -10.20 5.08
N LEU A 31 -5.02 -10.09 4.06
CA LEU A 31 -4.19 -8.93 3.78
C LEU A 31 -4.02 -8.75 2.27
N ILE A 32 -4.20 -7.51 1.80
CA ILE A 32 -3.84 -7.07 0.45
C ILE A 32 -2.73 -6.03 0.57
N ILE A 33 -1.67 -6.19 -0.20
CA ILE A 33 -0.54 -5.25 -0.25
C ILE A 33 -0.47 -4.67 -1.66
N VAL A 34 -0.39 -3.35 -1.77
CA VAL A 34 -0.16 -2.66 -3.06
C VAL A 34 1.15 -1.89 -3.00
N ASP A 35 2.11 -2.29 -3.83
CA ASP A 35 3.48 -1.77 -3.87
C ASP A 35 3.87 -1.25 -5.27
N THR A 36 4.01 0.05 -5.53
CA THR A 36 3.56 1.21 -4.73
C THR A 36 2.31 1.83 -5.36
N ILE A 37 1.27 2.13 -4.57
CA ILE A 37 -0.05 2.57 -5.09
C ILE A 37 0.00 3.86 -5.93
N ASN A 38 0.96 4.75 -5.66
CA ASN A 38 1.06 6.05 -6.33
C ASN A 38 1.99 6.03 -7.57
N SER A 39 2.54 4.88 -7.98
CA SER A 39 3.39 4.78 -9.17
C SER A 39 2.62 5.16 -10.43
N LEU A 40 1.43 4.59 -10.62
CA LEU A 40 0.56 4.87 -11.77
C LEU A 40 0.10 6.33 -11.79
N TYR A 41 -0.24 6.88 -10.62
CA TYR A 41 -0.61 8.29 -10.47
C TYR A 41 0.50 9.25 -10.93
N ARG A 42 1.77 8.90 -10.69
CA ARG A 42 2.92 9.70 -11.10
C ARG A 42 3.12 9.72 -12.61
N ILE A 43 2.59 8.74 -13.33
CA ILE A 43 2.73 8.61 -14.79
C ILE A 43 1.55 9.31 -15.48
N ASN A 44 0.32 9.01 -15.05
CA ASN A 44 -0.90 9.51 -15.70
C ASN A 44 -1.33 10.90 -15.23
N HIS A 45 -0.87 11.35 -14.05
CA HIS A 45 -1.30 12.56 -13.36
C HIS A 45 -2.83 12.68 -13.13
N ASP A 46 -3.58 11.57 -13.20
CA ASP A 46 -5.05 11.59 -13.04
C ASP A 46 -5.45 11.31 -11.57
N PRO A 47 -5.92 12.34 -10.82
CA PRO A 47 -6.31 12.17 -9.43
C PRO A 47 -7.59 11.34 -9.27
N LEU A 48 -8.45 11.29 -10.29
CA LEU A 48 -9.70 10.54 -10.24
C LEU A 48 -9.43 9.03 -10.31
N GLU A 49 -8.46 8.61 -11.13
CA GLU A 49 -8.04 7.20 -11.18
C GLU A 49 -7.43 6.74 -9.85
N LEU A 50 -6.53 7.54 -9.27
CA LEU A 50 -5.98 7.26 -7.94
C LEU A 50 -7.12 7.18 -6.89
N LEU A 51 -8.04 8.13 -6.92
CA LEU A 51 -9.18 8.16 -5.99
C LEU A 51 -10.06 6.92 -6.12
N ARG A 52 -10.39 6.49 -7.34
CA ARG A 52 -11.18 5.27 -7.60
C ARG A 52 -10.53 4.04 -6.99
N ASN A 53 -9.23 3.85 -7.24
CA ASN A 53 -8.49 2.71 -6.68
C ASN A 53 -8.47 2.75 -5.14
N LEU A 54 -8.25 3.92 -4.54
CA LEU A 54 -8.26 4.08 -3.09
C LEU A 54 -9.64 3.83 -2.46
N VAL A 55 -10.73 4.25 -3.11
CA VAL A 55 -12.10 4.02 -2.63
C VAL A 55 -12.43 2.53 -2.63
N VAL A 56 -12.08 1.81 -3.69
CA VAL A 56 -12.26 0.35 -3.77
C VAL A 56 -11.48 -0.34 -2.64
N LEU A 57 -10.19 -0.01 -2.50
CA LEU A 57 -9.34 -0.58 -1.45
C LEU A 57 -9.85 -0.24 -0.05
N ARG A 58 -10.35 0.97 0.19
CA ARG A 58 -10.99 1.34 1.47
C ARG A 58 -12.25 0.52 1.73
N SER A 59 -13.11 0.32 0.72
CA SER A 59 -14.32 -0.50 0.85
C SER A 59 -13.99 -1.95 1.23
N ILE A 60 -12.96 -2.53 0.60
CA ILE A 60 -12.42 -3.85 0.95
C ILE A 60 -11.89 -3.85 2.39
N SER A 61 -11.16 -2.80 2.76
CA SER A 61 -10.55 -2.69 4.10
C SER A 61 -11.57 -2.71 5.25
N LYS A 62 -12.75 -2.12 5.02
CA LYS A 62 -13.83 -2.07 6.00
C LYS A 62 -14.65 -3.36 6.04
N SER A 63 -14.57 -4.19 5.00
CA SER A 63 -15.45 -5.35 4.83
C SER A 63 -14.79 -6.67 5.23
N CYS A 64 -13.60 -6.98 4.68
CA CYS A 64 -13.11 -8.37 4.71
C CYS A 64 -11.59 -8.57 4.83
N SER A 65 -10.77 -7.58 4.51
CA SER A 65 -9.30 -7.75 4.45
C SER A 65 -8.58 -6.53 5.01
N ARG A 66 -7.39 -6.69 5.60
CA ARG A 66 -6.52 -5.53 5.84
C ARG A 66 -5.89 -5.07 4.52
N VAL A 67 -5.66 -3.78 4.38
CA VAL A 67 -4.99 -3.21 3.20
C VAL A 67 -3.75 -2.44 3.64
N LEU A 68 -2.60 -2.80 3.07
CA LEU A 68 -1.33 -2.09 3.24
C LEU A 68 -0.95 -1.42 1.92
N LEU A 69 -0.79 -0.11 1.95
CA LEU A 69 -0.36 0.69 0.80
C LEU A 69 1.06 1.17 1.00
N LEU A 70 1.95 0.87 0.05
CA LEU A 70 3.29 1.43 0.00
C LEU A 70 3.28 2.66 -0.91
N TRP A 71 3.83 3.77 -0.42
CA TRP A 71 3.86 5.04 -1.14
C TRP A 71 5.30 5.40 -1.46
N GLN A 72 5.58 5.67 -2.72
CA GLN A 72 6.89 6.17 -3.12
C GLN A 72 7.00 7.66 -2.80
N SER A 73 8.10 8.06 -2.16
CA SER A 73 8.46 9.46 -1.93
C SER A 73 9.51 9.93 -2.92
N SER A 74 9.48 11.22 -3.27
CA SER A 74 10.53 11.89 -4.03
C SER A 74 11.76 12.18 -3.17
N SER A 75 12.87 12.54 -3.80
CA SER A 75 14.08 13.05 -3.12
C SER A 75 13.80 14.28 -2.24
N SER A 76 12.78 15.07 -2.56
CA SER A 76 12.32 16.21 -1.77
C SER A 76 11.39 15.84 -0.61
N ASN A 77 11.29 14.55 -0.23
CA ASN A 77 10.38 14.02 0.78
C ASN A 77 8.90 14.30 0.50
N ARG A 78 8.51 14.54 -0.75
CA ARG A 78 7.10 14.74 -1.15
C ARG A 78 6.52 13.43 -1.69
N VAL A 79 5.25 13.21 -1.43
CA VAL A 79 4.52 12.05 -1.95
C VAL A 79 3.43 12.53 -2.90
N ALA A 80 3.47 12.07 -4.16
CA ALA A 80 2.42 12.37 -5.13
C ALA A 80 1.10 11.74 -4.69
N GLY A 81 0.03 12.55 -4.66
CA GLY A 81 -1.30 12.10 -4.24
C GLY A 81 -1.49 12.00 -2.72
N GLU A 82 -0.53 12.47 -1.92
CA GLU A 82 -0.51 12.33 -0.46
C GLU A 82 -1.83 12.78 0.21
N LYS A 83 -2.37 13.93 -0.20
CA LYS A 83 -3.61 14.47 0.39
C LYS A 83 -4.79 13.50 0.24
N LEU A 84 -4.92 12.85 -0.92
CA LEU A 84 -5.98 11.86 -1.17
C LEU A 84 -5.72 10.57 -0.38
N MET A 85 -4.48 10.07 -0.44
CA MET A 85 -4.12 8.82 0.23
C MET A 85 -4.24 8.95 1.76
N ARG A 86 -3.82 10.07 2.35
CA ARG A 86 -4.01 10.35 3.79
C ARG A 86 -5.48 10.43 4.18
N LYS A 87 -6.32 11.05 3.35
CA LYS A 87 -7.76 11.17 3.64
C LYS A 87 -8.46 9.81 3.70
N LEU A 88 -7.98 8.83 2.93
CA LEU A 88 -8.61 7.51 2.81
C LEU A 88 -7.92 6.41 3.60
N SER A 89 -6.75 6.68 4.18
CA SER A 89 -6.04 5.73 5.05
C SER A 89 -6.46 5.95 6.51
N ASP A 90 -6.70 4.85 7.24
CA ASP A 90 -6.99 4.93 8.67
C ASP A 90 -5.71 5.29 9.47
N ASP A 91 -4.58 4.68 9.11
CA ASP A 91 -3.26 4.94 9.69
C ASP A 91 -2.22 5.26 8.60
N VAL A 92 -1.29 6.16 8.92
CA VAL A 92 -0.17 6.51 8.03
C VAL A 92 1.14 6.46 8.81
N LEU A 93 2.02 5.55 8.39
CA LEU A 93 3.34 5.35 8.96
C LEU A 93 4.41 5.86 7.99
N ARG A 94 5.38 6.61 8.51
CA ARG A 94 6.57 7.01 7.77
C ARG A 94 7.72 6.06 8.09
N LEU A 95 8.24 5.41 7.07
CA LEU A 95 9.48 4.65 7.15
C LEU A 95 10.67 5.57 6.90
N THR A 96 11.71 5.40 7.70
CA THR A 96 13.05 5.98 7.51
C THR A 96 14.07 4.85 7.50
N LYS A 97 15.36 5.15 7.36
CA LYS A 97 16.43 4.12 7.33
C LYS A 97 16.41 3.15 8.53
N GLN A 98 15.95 3.61 9.71
CA GLN A 98 16.02 2.82 10.96
C GLN A 98 14.76 2.91 11.82
N TYR A 99 13.77 3.72 11.42
CA TYR A 99 12.59 3.96 12.24
C TYR A 99 11.30 3.89 11.44
N ILE A 100 10.28 3.31 12.07
CA ILE A 100 8.87 3.44 11.71
C ILE A 100 8.27 4.51 12.61
N ILE A 101 7.72 5.57 12.03
CA ILE A 101 7.20 6.74 12.74
C ILE A 101 5.70 6.86 12.43
N GLY A 102 4.87 6.91 13.46
CA GLY A 102 3.43 7.10 13.32
C GLY A 102 2.73 7.08 14.66
N TYR A 103 1.53 7.64 14.75
CA TYR A 103 0.73 7.68 15.98
C TYR A 103 1.50 8.24 17.20
N LEU A 104 2.27 9.32 16.98
CA LEU A 104 3.17 9.94 17.99
C LEU A 104 4.23 8.99 18.57
N ARG A 105 4.44 7.82 17.96
CA ARG A 105 5.43 6.83 18.35
C ARG A 105 6.54 6.74 17.31
N ARG A 106 7.72 6.38 17.78
CA ARG A 106 8.90 6.10 16.98
C ARG A 106 9.44 4.73 17.39
N CYS A 107 9.36 3.77 16.48
CA CYS A 107 9.78 2.39 16.69
C CYS A 107 11.04 2.15 15.87
N LYS A 108 12.16 1.86 16.52
CA LYS A 108 13.40 1.49 15.82
C LYS A 108 13.24 0.10 15.23
N PHE A 109 13.67 -0.12 13.99
CA PHE A 109 13.64 -1.43 13.37
C PHE A 109 15.00 -1.78 12.77
N LYS A 110 15.23 -3.08 12.61
CA LYS A 110 16.39 -3.64 11.91
C LYS A 110 15.90 -4.72 10.95
N ILE A 111 16.40 -4.67 9.71
CA ILE A 111 16.21 -5.76 8.74
C ILE A 111 17.37 -6.73 8.91
N THR A 112 17.04 -8.00 9.03
CA THR A 112 17.96 -9.12 9.19
C THR A 112 17.67 -10.19 8.14
N ASP A 113 18.52 -11.19 8.06
CA ASP A 113 18.28 -12.43 7.30
C ASP A 113 16.97 -13.14 7.70
N LYS A 114 16.57 -13.01 8.96
CA LYS A 114 15.30 -13.53 9.51
C LYS A 114 14.08 -12.64 9.26
N GLY A 115 14.26 -11.51 8.56
CA GLY A 115 13.20 -10.54 8.28
C GLY A 115 13.31 -9.26 9.13
N VAL A 116 12.16 -8.61 9.34
CA VAL A 116 12.09 -7.30 10.02
C VAL A 116 11.88 -7.49 11.52
N VAL A 117 12.82 -6.99 12.32
CA VAL A 117 12.71 -6.91 13.78
C VAL A 117 12.37 -5.48 14.17
N GLY A 118 11.24 -5.28 14.82
CA GLY A 118 10.72 -3.95 15.19
C GLY A 118 10.72 -3.68 16.70
N CYS A 119 10.74 -2.40 17.02
CA CYS A 119 10.60 -1.78 18.34
C CYS A 119 11.70 -2.19 19.32
N LEU A 120 12.92 -2.12 18.81
CA LEU A 120 14.18 -2.20 19.55
C LEU A 120 14.48 -0.93 20.34
#